data_AF-A0A5K1BCM9-F1
#
_entry.id   AF-A0A5K1BCM9-F1
#
_cell.length_a   1.000
_cell.length_b   1.000
_cell.length_c   1.000
_cell.angle_alpha   90.00
_cell.angle_beta   90.00
_cell.angle_gamma   90.00
#
_symmetry.space_group_name_H-M   'P 1'
#
loop_
_entity.id
_entity.type
_entity.pdbx_description
1 polymer ?
#
loop_
_entity_poly.entity_id
_entity_poly.type
_entity_poly.pdbx_seq_one_letter_code
_entity_poly.pdbx_strand_id
1 'polypeptide(L)'
;LFTFADKYRGKYHESIEIVENYYASVSGYKDELLWAALWLHRATGDGEYVAYIVNNADSFGGTGWAITEFSWDVKYAGVQILAAKVYIRYFLAIKPEHTFAETILHGRSHLGSCLL
;
A
#
# COMPACT_ATOMS: atom_id res chain seq x y z
N LEU A 1 -10.24 -7.96 -12.10
CA LEU A 1 -9.92 -6.51 -12.22
C LEU A 1 -8.47 -6.23 -11.89
N PHE A 2 -7.98 -6.57 -10.69
CA PHE A 2 -6.57 -6.37 -10.32
C PHE A 2 -5.57 -6.93 -11.33
N THR A 3 -5.71 -8.22 -11.72
CA THR A 3 -4.85 -8.85 -12.74
C THR A 3 -4.85 -8.11 -14.08
N PHE A 4 -5.98 -7.53 -14.47
CA PHE A 4 -6.07 -6.75 -15.70
C PHE A 4 -5.30 -5.43 -15.55
N ALA A 5 -5.50 -4.71 -14.44
CA ALA A 5 -4.82 -3.45 -14.16
C ALA A 5 -3.29 -3.62 -14.03
N ASP A 6 -2.83 -4.69 -13.40
CA ASP A 6 -1.40 -4.97 -13.25
C ASP A 6 -0.76 -5.41 -14.58
N LYS A 7 -1.49 -6.14 -15.42
CA LYS A 7 -1.01 -6.59 -16.74
C LYS A 7 -0.95 -5.45 -17.76
N TYR A 8 -1.93 -4.55 -17.75
CA TYR A 8 -2.07 -3.45 -18.71
C TYR A 8 -1.95 -2.12 -17.99
N ARG A 9 -0.72 -1.76 -17.66
CA ARG A 9 -0.39 -0.58 -16.87
C ARG A 9 -0.49 0.69 -17.72
N GLY A 10 -1.20 1.69 -17.22
CA GLY A 10 -1.41 2.97 -17.89
C GLY A 10 -2.36 3.85 -17.08
N LYS A 11 -2.40 5.14 -17.40
CA LYS A 11 -3.35 6.05 -16.75
C LYS A 11 -4.70 5.94 -17.45
N TYR A 12 -5.78 5.79 -16.69
CA TYR A 12 -7.08 5.48 -17.30
C TYR A 12 -7.60 6.62 -18.21
N HIS A 13 -7.28 7.88 -17.91
CA HIS A 13 -7.68 9.02 -18.72
C HIS A 13 -6.96 9.08 -20.08
N GLU A 14 -5.82 8.39 -20.26
CA GLU A 14 -5.18 8.25 -21.58
C GLU A 14 -6.04 7.40 -22.53
N SER A 15 -6.94 6.56 -22.00
CA SER A 15 -7.89 5.76 -22.79
C SER A 15 -9.27 6.41 -22.91
N ILE A 16 -9.60 7.38 -22.05
CA ILE A 16 -10.90 8.07 -22.00
C ILE A 16 -10.62 9.56 -21.86
N GLU A 17 -10.20 10.19 -22.95
CA GLU A 17 -9.66 11.57 -22.96
C GLU A 17 -10.61 12.60 -22.32
N ILE A 18 -11.93 12.42 -22.45
CA ILE A 18 -12.91 13.37 -21.89
C ILE A 18 -12.83 13.53 -20.38
N VAL A 19 -12.34 12.50 -19.64
CA VAL A 19 -12.28 12.54 -18.16
C VAL A 19 -11.07 13.29 -17.63
N GLU A 20 -10.08 13.61 -18.48
CA GLU A 20 -8.87 14.33 -18.09
C GLU A 20 -9.22 15.67 -17.41
N ASN A 21 -10.25 16.36 -17.92
CA ASN A 21 -10.70 17.65 -17.37
C ASN A 21 -11.57 17.54 -16.09
N TYR A 22 -11.87 16.33 -15.62
CA TYR A 22 -12.72 16.11 -14.45
C TYR A 22 -12.02 15.33 -13.34
N TYR A 23 -11.43 14.19 -13.71
CA TYR A 23 -10.82 13.23 -12.77
C TYR A 23 -9.51 12.67 -13.35
N ALA A 24 -8.58 13.51 -13.77
CA ALA A 24 -7.26 13.05 -14.23
C ALA A 24 -6.53 12.21 -13.17
N SER A 25 -5.87 11.15 -13.60
CA SER A 25 -5.00 10.32 -12.77
C SER A 25 -3.60 10.95 -12.71
N VAL A 26 -3.46 11.97 -11.86
CA VAL A 26 -2.24 12.80 -11.78
C VAL A 26 -1.14 12.00 -11.10
N SER A 27 -1.46 11.36 -9.96
CA SER A 27 -0.59 10.43 -9.21
C SER A 27 -0.13 9.22 -10.04
N GLY A 28 -0.94 8.81 -11.01
CA GLY A 28 -0.75 7.60 -11.81
C GLY A 28 -1.63 6.45 -11.33
N TYR A 29 -1.12 5.22 -11.44
CA TYR A 29 -1.84 3.99 -11.10
C TYR A 29 -1.10 3.15 -10.05
N LYS A 30 0.09 3.59 -9.64
CA LYS A 30 1.02 2.79 -8.83
C LYS A 30 0.49 2.61 -7.41
N ASP A 31 0.02 3.69 -6.79
CA ASP A 31 -0.64 3.65 -5.50
C ASP A 31 -1.96 2.89 -5.54
N GLU A 32 -2.72 2.95 -6.63
CA GLU A 32 -3.93 2.13 -6.83
C GLU A 32 -3.61 0.64 -6.80
N LEU A 33 -2.52 0.22 -7.45
CA LEU A 33 -2.10 -1.20 -7.46
C LEU A 33 -1.69 -1.66 -6.06
N LEU A 34 -0.91 -0.86 -5.33
CA LEU A 34 -0.55 -1.20 -3.94
C LEU A 34 -1.79 -1.20 -3.02
N TRP A 35 -2.68 -0.23 -3.19
CA TRP A 35 -3.92 -0.15 -2.44
C TRP A 35 -4.83 -1.36 -2.70
N ALA A 36 -5.01 -1.73 -3.97
CA ALA A 36 -5.82 -2.87 -4.36
C ALA A 36 -5.26 -4.19 -3.82
N ALA A 37 -3.94 -4.41 -3.91
CA ALA A 37 -3.32 -5.62 -3.36
C ALA A 37 -3.51 -5.71 -1.84
N LEU A 38 -3.36 -4.62 -1.08
CA LEU A 38 -3.64 -4.62 0.37
C LEU A 38 -5.11 -4.93 0.69
N TRP A 39 -6.05 -4.41 -0.10
CA TRP A 39 -7.47 -4.74 0.07
C TRP A 39 -7.79 -6.19 -0.28
N LEU A 40 -7.19 -6.74 -1.34
CA LEU A 40 -7.35 -8.13 -1.73
C LEU A 40 -6.78 -9.07 -0.67
N HIS A 41 -5.59 -8.77 -0.14
CA HIS A 41 -5.04 -9.50 0.99
C HIS A 41 -6.01 -9.49 2.17
N ARG A 42 -6.57 -8.33 2.52
CA ARG A 42 -7.54 -8.20 3.62
C ARG A 42 -8.82 -9.02 3.40
N ALA A 43 -9.31 -9.08 2.16
CA ALA A 43 -10.54 -9.78 1.83
C ALA A 43 -10.37 -11.31 1.73
N THR A 44 -9.18 -11.77 1.33
CA THR A 44 -8.93 -13.18 0.99
C THR A 44 -8.03 -13.90 1.99
N GLY A 45 -7.18 -13.17 2.70
CA GLY A 45 -6.09 -13.73 3.50
C GLY A 45 -4.91 -14.25 2.67
N ASP A 46 -4.94 -14.10 1.34
CA ASP A 46 -3.92 -14.64 0.45
C ASP A 46 -2.59 -13.86 0.57
N GLY A 47 -1.50 -14.59 0.84
CA GLY A 47 -0.16 -14.06 1.02
C GLY A 47 0.49 -13.55 -0.26
N GLU A 48 0.02 -14.00 -1.43
CA GLU A 48 0.53 -13.54 -2.74
C GLU A 48 0.38 -12.03 -2.91
N TYR A 49 -0.70 -11.45 -2.37
CA TYR A 49 -0.89 -10.00 -2.40
C TYR A 49 0.06 -9.25 -1.48
N VAL A 50 0.49 -9.84 -0.35
CA VAL A 50 1.54 -9.24 0.49
C VAL A 50 2.88 -9.31 -0.23
N ALA A 51 3.20 -10.44 -0.87
CA ALA A 51 4.39 -10.57 -1.69
C ALA A 51 4.41 -9.54 -2.82
N TYR A 52 3.27 -9.31 -3.47
CA TYR A 52 3.12 -8.25 -4.48
C TYR A 52 3.51 -6.86 -3.93
N ILE A 53 3.03 -6.48 -2.73
CA ILE A 53 3.40 -5.21 -2.10
C ILE A 53 4.90 -5.14 -1.87
N VAL A 54 5.48 -6.16 -1.22
CA VAL A 54 6.91 -6.19 -0.88
C VAL A 54 7.78 -6.07 -2.13
N ASN A 55 7.39 -6.73 -3.22
CA ASN A 55 8.16 -6.74 -4.47
C ASN A 55 8.01 -5.44 -5.29
N ASN A 56 6.94 -4.67 -5.13
CA ASN A 56 6.66 -3.51 -5.98
C ASN A 56 6.77 -2.16 -5.26
N ALA A 57 6.55 -2.08 -3.94
CA ALA A 57 6.40 -0.82 -3.21
C ALA A 57 7.58 0.15 -3.42
N ASP A 58 8.81 -0.34 -3.33
CA ASP A 58 10.01 0.47 -3.54
C ASP A 58 10.09 1.04 -4.96
N SER A 59 9.92 0.18 -5.98
CA SER A 59 9.92 0.58 -7.39
C SER A 59 8.76 1.51 -7.77
N PHE A 60 7.65 1.42 -7.03
CA PHE A 60 6.48 2.25 -7.25
C PHE A 60 6.65 3.62 -6.59
N GLY A 61 7.47 3.71 -5.55
CA GLY A 61 7.71 4.92 -4.78
C GLY A 61 6.49 5.31 -3.95
N GLY A 62 6.51 6.51 -3.36
CA GLY A 62 5.37 7.07 -2.64
C GLY A 62 5.14 6.52 -1.22
N THR A 63 5.75 5.39 -0.88
CA THR A 63 5.63 4.78 0.45
C THR A 63 6.75 5.15 1.41
N GLY A 64 7.88 5.66 0.93
CA GLY A 64 9.10 5.93 1.72
C GLY A 64 9.24 7.35 2.27
N TRP A 65 8.18 8.16 2.25
CA TRP A 65 8.19 9.51 2.82
C TRP A 65 6.84 9.85 3.45
N ALA A 66 6.84 10.84 4.33
CA ALA A 66 5.62 11.38 4.92
C ALA A 66 4.69 11.92 3.81
N ILE A 67 3.48 11.37 3.76
CA ILE A 67 2.43 11.78 2.83
C ILE A 67 1.35 12.55 3.60
N THR A 68 0.94 13.70 3.05
CA THR A 68 -0.01 14.62 3.70
C THR A 68 -1.40 14.57 3.07
N GLU A 69 -1.59 13.76 2.02
CA GLU A 69 -2.83 13.65 1.27
C GLU A 69 -3.35 12.21 1.21
N PHE A 70 -4.68 12.09 1.33
CA PHE A 70 -5.43 10.91 0.95
C PHE A 70 -6.67 11.36 0.16
N SER A 71 -6.77 10.95 -1.10
CA SER A 71 -7.82 11.43 -2.00
C SER A 71 -8.22 10.37 -3.03
N TRP A 72 -9.13 10.75 -3.93
CA TRP A 72 -9.54 9.91 -5.04
C TRP A 72 -8.41 9.67 -6.04
N ASP A 73 -7.40 10.54 -6.09
CA ASP A 73 -6.20 10.41 -6.94
C ASP A 73 -5.04 9.79 -6.17
N VAL A 74 -4.87 10.08 -4.87
CA VAL A 74 -3.69 9.65 -4.09
C VAL A 74 -4.04 8.67 -2.97
N LYS A 75 -3.49 7.43 -3.00
CA LYS A 75 -3.74 6.37 -1.99
C LYS A 75 -2.58 6.10 -1.04
N TYR A 76 -1.40 6.69 -1.21
CA TYR A 76 -0.19 6.33 -0.45
C TYR A 76 -0.37 6.40 1.08
N ALA A 77 -1.09 7.39 1.61
CA ALA A 77 -1.41 7.47 3.05
C ALA A 77 -2.17 6.24 3.53
N GLY A 78 -3.17 5.81 2.75
CA GLY A 78 -3.92 4.60 3.02
C GLY A 78 -3.04 3.35 2.93
N VAL A 79 -2.19 3.27 1.90
CA VAL A 79 -1.25 2.16 1.70
C VAL A 79 -0.33 2.00 2.92
N GLN A 80 0.29 3.08 3.39
CA GLN A 80 1.17 3.05 4.57
C GLN A 80 0.43 2.57 5.83
N ILE A 81 -0.78 3.09 6.09
CA ILE A 81 -1.57 2.69 7.27
C ILE A 81 -2.01 1.23 7.21
N LEU A 82 -2.48 0.77 6.04
CA LEU A 82 -2.90 -0.64 5.88
C LEU A 82 -1.71 -1.58 5.95
N ALA A 83 -0.57 -1.24 5.33
CA ALA A 83 0.65 -2.03 5.43
C ALA A 83 1.14 -2.12 6.87
N ALA A 84 1.15 -1.02 7.62
CA ALA A 84 1.48 -1.01 9.05
C ALA A 84 0.55 -1.93 9.86
N LYS A 85 -0.76 -1.88 9.58
CA LYS A 85 -1.74 -2.76 10.24
C LYS A 85 -1.49 -4.25 9.93
N VAL A 86 -1.15 -4.58 8.69
CA VAL A 86 -0.80 -5.94 8.28
C VAL A 86 0.47 -6.39 9.00
N TYR A 87 1.51 -5.57 9.00
CA TYR A 87 2.77 -5.84 9.70
C TYR A 87 2.55 -6.08 11.21
N ILE A 88 1.80 -5.20 11.88
CA ILE A 88 1.48 -5.35 13.30
C ILE A 88 0.73 -6.66 13.56
N ARG A 89 -0.23 -7.03 12.71
CA ARG A 89 -0.96 -8.30 12.86
C ARG A 89 -0.06 -9.51 12.73
N TYR A 90 0.84 -9.53 11.74
CA TYR A 90 1.82 -10.61 11.61
C TYR A 90 2.74 -10.67 12.82
N PHE A 91 3.24 -9.52 13.27
CA PHE A 91 4.12 -9.45 14.44
C PHE A 91 3.44 -9.98 15.71
N LEU A 92 2.20 -9.55 15.97
CA LEU A 92 1.42 -10.01 17.13
C LEU A 92 1.03 -11.50 17.03
N ALA A 93 0.78 -12.01 15.82
CA ALA A 93 0.52 -13.43 15.60
C ALA A 93 1.76 -14.30 15.87
N ILE A 94 2.97 -13.76 15.64
CA ILE A 94 4.24 -14.45 15.87
C ILE A 94 4.68 -14.38 17.34
N LYS A 95 4.40 -13.27 18.03
CA LYS A 95 4.76 -13.04 19.44
C LYS A 95 3.53 -12.73 20.31
N PRO A 96 2.70 -13.74 20.62
CA PRO A 96 1.50 -13.54 21.42
C PRO A 96 1.77 -13.06 22.86
N GLU A 97 2.99 -13.27 23.37
CA GLU A 97 3.39 -12.92 24.74
C GLU A 97 3.82 -11.46 24.94
N HIS A 98 4.08 -10.69 23.87
CA HIS A 98 4.51 -9.29 23.98
C HIS A 98 3.37 -8.33 23.64
N THR A 99 2.90 -7.61 24.66
CA THR A 99 1.84 -6.62 24.50
C THR A 99 2.31 -5.43 23.64
N PHE A 100 1.38 -4.87 22.87
CA PHE A 100 1.60 -3.73 21.95
C PHE A 100 2.37 -2.55 22.57
N ALA A 101 2.13 -2.27 23.86
CA ALA A 101 2.80 -1.21 24.61
C ALA A 101 4.32 -1.43 24.74
N GLU A 102 4.78 -2.67 24.88
CA GLU A 102 6.19 -2.98 25.12
C GLU A 102 7.04 -2.84 23.85
N THR A 103 6.45 -3.12 22.70
CA THR A 103 7.12 -3.05 21.39
C THR A 103 7.35 -1.61 20.94
N ILE A 104 6.39 -0.71 21.17
CA ILE A 104 6.56 0.73 20.89
C ILE A 104 7.64 1.35 21.81
N LEU A 105 7.75 0.87 23.05
CA LEU A 105 8.73 1.39 24.01
C LEU A 105 10.17 0.89 23.77
N HIS A 106 10.36 -0.27 23.12
CA HIS A 106 11.68 -0.92 22.95
C HIS A 106 12.21 -0.93 21.50
N GLY A 107 11.67 -0.09 20.61
CA GLY A 107 11.94 -0.11 19.18
C GLY A 107 13.40 -0.32 18.74
N ARG A 108 13.70 -1.52 18.20
CA ARG A 108 14.75 -1.78 17.21
C ARG A 108 14.38 -3.02 16.38
N SER A 109 14.11 -2.84 15.08
CA SER A 109 14.56 -3.75 14.02
C SER A 109 14.26 -3.18 12.64
N HIS A 110 15.10 -3.57 11.69
CA HIS A 110 15.44 -2.93 10.41
C HIS A 110 14.35 -2.85 9.32
N LEU A 111 13.06 -2.90 9.67
CA LEU A 111 11.94 -2.67 8.72
C LEU A 111 11.34 -1.26 8.83
N GLY A 112 11.77 -0.47 9.81
CA GLY A 112 11.25 0.88 10.05
C GLY A 112 11.62 1.95 9.02
N SER A 113 12.56 1.70 8.10
CA SER A 113 12.97 2.75 7.13
C SER A 113 12.05 2.88 5.93
N CYS A 114 11.01 2.04 5.82
CA CYS A 114 10.00 2.14 4.76
C CYS A 114 8.68 2.76 5.26
N LEU A 115 8.59 3.09 6.55
CA LEU A 115 7.37 3.57 7.22
C LEU A 115 7.54 4.94 7.90
N LEU A 116 8.66 5.63 7.67
CA LEU A 116 8.92 7.00 8.11
C LEU A 116 9.50 7.82 6.96
#